data_AF-A0AAW2UXN6-F1
#
_entry.id   AF-A0AAW2UXN6-F1
#
_cell.length_a   1.000
_cell.length_b   1.000
_cell.length_c   1.000
_cell.angle_alpha   90.00
_cell.angle_beta   90.00
_cell.angle_gamma   90.00
#
_symmetry.space_group_name_H-M   'P 1'
#
loop_
_entity.id
_entity.type
_entity.pdbx_description
1 polymer ?
#
loop_
_entity_poly.entity_id
_entity_poly.type
_entity_poly.pdbx_seq_one_letter_code
_entity_poly.pdbx_strand_id
1 'polypeptide(L)'
;MAMQIMAADGSESSGLYVLLSRVYASANRWNEVGLVRKTMTEKGTKEIYQFLDVIEERLKLAGYVPDFSQAPLIDEGDDGKERSLRLHSERLAIAFGLLNSKPDAPIRVFKNLRVCRDCHNFTKLISQVFNVEIVMRDRLRFHCFKNGSCSCMDFW
;
A
#
# COMPACT_ATOMS: atom_id res chain seq x y z
N MET A 1 -14.49 -1.63 14.07
CA MET A 1 -14.59 -0.21 13.64
C MET A 1 -13.62 0.04 12.47
N ALA A 2 -13.91 -0.53 11.29
CA ALA A 2 -13.01 -0.48 10.13
C ALA A 2 -13.79 -0.37 8.80
N MET A 3 -14.99 0.26 8.84
CA MET A 3 -15.87 0.35 7.67
C MET A 3 -15.47 1.56 6.85
N GLN A 4 -15.13 1.39 5.56
CA GLN A 4 -15.44 2.31 4.42
C GLN A 4 -14.50 2.22 3.20
N ILE A 5 -13.30 1.63 3.32
CA ILE A 5 -12.16 2.09 2.51
C ILE A 5 -12.11 1.70 1.00
N MET A 6 -12.85 0.70 0.52
CA MET A 6 -12.78 0.22 -0.89
C MET A 6 -13.96 0.68 -1.78
N ALA A 7 -13.89 0.81 -3.12
CA ALA A 7 -13.13 1.82 -3.93
C ALA A 7 -13.82 2.39 -5.23
N ALA A 8 -13.77 1.85 -6.50
CA ALA A 8 -14.68 2.24 -7.68
C ALA A 8 -14.53 1.70 -9.18
N ASP A 9 -13.67 0.73 -9.61
CA ASP A 9 -13.46 0.40 -11.06
C ASP A 9 -13.43 -1.10 -11.40
N GLY A 10 -13.26 -1.36 -12.70
CA GLY A 10 -12.61 -2.53 -13.26
C GLY A 10 -11.24 -2.28 -13.91
N SER A 11 -10.15 -2.37 -13.11
CA SER A 11 -8.98 -3.12 -13.55
C SER A 11 -8.55 -4.05 -12.42
N GLU A 12 -8.46 -5.34 -12.71
CA GLU A 12 -8.33 -6.38 -11.69
C GLU A 12 -6.94 -6.37 -11.04
N SER A 13 -6.90 -6.23 -9.71
CA SER A 13 -5.84 -6.85 -8.91
C SER A 13 -6.44 -7.31 -7.58
N SER A 14 -6.95 -8.54 -7.61
CA SER A 14 -7.58 -9.25 -6.50
C SER A 14 -6.67 -9.44 -5.27
N GLY A 15 -5.35 -9.26 -5.42
CA GLY A 15 -4.36 -9.54 -4.37
C GLY A 15 -4.50 -8.71 -3.09
N LEU A 16 -4.88 -7.43 -3.19
CA LEU A 16 -4.85 -6.51 -2.04
C LEU A 16 -5.83 -6.91 -0.93
N TYR A 17 -7.07 -7.16 -1.34
CA TYR A 17 -8.17 -7.39 -0.41
C TYR A 17 -8.22 -8.84 0.09
N VAL A 18 -7.66 -9.78 -0.67
CA VAL A 18 -7.37 -11.14 -0.19
C VAL A 18 -6.33 -11.10 0.95
N LEU A 19 -5.33 -10.22 0.88
CA LEU A 19 -4.38 -10.02 1.98
C LEU A 19 -5.05 -9.37 3.19
N LEU A 20 -5.82 -8.29 3.00
CA LEU A 20 -6.50 -7.60 4.10
C LEU A 20 -7.56 -8.48 4.81
N SER A 21 -8.33 -9.26 4.04
CA SER A 21 -9.27 -10.24 4.59
C SER A 21 -8.56 -11.42 5.28
N ARG A 22 -7.41 -11.89 4.78
CA ARG A 22 -6.58 -12.89 5.49
C ARG A 22 -6.03 -12.37 6.81
N VAL A 23 -5.61 -11.10 6.89
CA VAL A 23 -5.15 -10.47 8.13
C VAL A 23 -6.28 -10.42 9.17
N TYR A 24 -7.48 -9.97 8.80
CA TYR A 24 -8.63 -9.98 9.73
C TYR A 24 -9.11 -11.39 10.08
N ALA A 25 -9.07 -12.35 9.14
CA ALA A 25 -9.41 -13.75 9.41
C ALA A 25 -8.42 -14.40 10.40
N SER A 26 -7.11 -14.18 10.24
CA SER A 26 -6.09 -14.67 11.18
C SER A 26 -6.18 -14.04 12.58
N ALA A 27 -6.88 -12.91 12.70
CA ALA A 27 -7.18 -12.24 13.97
C ALA A 27 -8.57 -12.61 14.53
N ASN A 28 -9.30 -13.57 13.93
CA ASN A 28 -10.70 -13.91 14.26
C ASN A 28 -11.71 -12.74 14.17
N ARG A 29 -11.39 -11.69 13.40
CA ARG A 29 -12.19 -10.46 13.26
C ARG A 29 -13.15 -10.57 12.07
N TRP A 30 -14.10 -11.48 12.19
CA TRP A 30 -15.02 -11.86 11.11
C TRP A 30 -15.93 -10.71 10.63
N ASN A 31 -16.31 -9.79 11.52
CA ASN A 31 -17.04 -8.58 11.15
C ASN A 31 -16.23 -7.71 10.19
N GLU A 32 -14.94 -7.50 10.48
CA GLU A 32 -14.01 -6.79 9.59
C GLU A 32 -13.70 -7.57 8.30
N VAL A 33 -13.72 -8.90 8.30
CA VAL A 33 -13.63 -9.71 7.05
C VAL A 33 -14.84 -9.49 6.15
N GLY A 34 -16.05 -9.62 6.70
CA GLY A 34 -17.30 -9.43 5.94
C GLY A 34 -17.44 -8.00 5.42
N LEU A 35 -16.95 -7.04 6.21
CA LEU A 35 -16.88 -5.64 5.87
C LEU A 35 -15.85 -5.31 4.79
N VAL A 36 -14.62 -5.82 4.90
CA VAL A 36 -13.63 -5.76 3.83
C VAL A 36 -14.27 -6.24 2.54
N ARG A 37 -14.87 -7.44 2.53
CA ARG A 37 -15.56 -8.00 1.35
C ARG A 37 -16.73 -7.14 0.85
N LYS A 38 -17.57 -6.62 1.74
CA LYS A 38 -18.73 -5.77 1.38
C LYS A 38 -18.27 -4.49 0.70
N THR A 39 -17.37 -3.78 1.36
CA THR A 39 -16.81 -2.52 0.88
C THR A 39 -15.99 -2.75 -0.42
N MET A 40 -15.33 -3.89 -0.59
CA MET A 40 -14.67 -4.34 -1.83
C MET A 40 -15.57 -4.26 -3.06
N THR A 41 -16.85 -4.56 -2.85
CA THR A 41 -17.89 -4.62 -3.87
C THR A 41 -18.62 -3.29 -4.02
N GLU A 42 -18.87 -2.58 -2.91
CA GLU A 42 -19.63 -1.32 -2.93
C GLU A 42 -18.91 -0.19 -3.65
N LYS A 43 -17.61 -0.38 -4.00
CA LYS A 43 -16.79 0.34 -5.01
C LYS A 43 -16.95 -0.14 -6.48
N GLY A 44 -16.00 -0.80 -7.17
CA GLY A 44 -14.90 -1.72 -6.77
C GLY A 44 -13.48 -1.15 -6.49
N THR A 45 -12.60 -0.89 -7.47
CA THR A 45 -11.14 -0.54 -7.29
C THR A 45 -10.54 0.84 -7.75
N LYS A 46 -11.26 1.77 -8.41
CA LYS A 46 -10.74 2.99 -9.12
C LYS A 46 -10.17 4.06 -8.23
N GLU A 47 -10.91 4.42 -7.18
CA GLU A 47 -10.53 5.54 -6.33
C GLU A 47 -9.14 5.29 -5.73
N ILE A 48 -8.81 4.03 -5.42
CA ILE A 48 -7.46 3.63 -4.98
C ILE A 48 -6.43 3.81 -6.11
N TYR A 49 -6.70 3.37 -7.34
CA TYR A 49 -5.72 3.49 -8.45
C TYR A 49 -5.53 4.95 -8.89
N GLN A 50 -6.60 5.72 -9.06
CA GLN A 50 -6.54 7.15 -9.37
C GLN A 50 -5.83 7.94 -8.26
N PHE A 51 -6.06 7.59 -6.99
CA PHE A 51 -5.34 8.21 -5.90
C PHE A 51 -3.88 7.73 -5.81
N LEU A 52 -3.58 6.50 -6.22
CA LEU A 52 -2.20 6.03 -6.40
C LEU A 52 -1.49 6.83 -7.50
N ASP A 53 -2.17 7.23 -8.58
CA ASP A 53 -1.61 8.12 -9.60
C ASP A 53 -1.26 9.50 -9.01
N VAL A 54 -2.16 10.07 -8.20
CA VAL A 54 -1.90 11.34 -7.47
C VAL A 54 -0.76 11.20 -6.46
N ILE A 55 -0.62 10.06 -5.80
CA ILE A 55 0.54 9.76 -4.95
C ILE A 55 1.81 9.72 -5.80
N GLU A 56 1.83 8.94 -6.88
CA GLU A 56 3.00 8.76 -7.74
C GLU A 56 3.45 10.07 -8.40
N GLU A 57 2.53 10.92 -8.84
CA GLU A 57 2.82 12.28 -9.34
C GLU A 57 3.47 13.14 -8.25
N ARG A 58 2.87 13.21 -7.06
CA ARG A 58 3.41 13.99 -5.94
C ARG A 58 4.77 13.48 -5.46
N LEU A 59 5.00 12.17 -5.48
CA LEU A 59 6.29 11.60 -5.15
C LEU A 59 7.33 11.90 -6.24
N LYS A 60 6.97 11.80 -7.53
CA LYS A 60 7.83 12.19 -8.67
C LYS A 60 8.26 13.66 -8.55
N LEU A 61 7.34 14.57 -8.20
CA LEU A 61 7.65 15.98 -7.90
C LEU A 61 8.54 16.17 -6.66
N ALA A 62 8.49 15.25 -5.69
CA ALA A 62 9.37 15.21 -4.53
C ALA A 62 10.72 14.49 -4.78
N GLY A 63 11.03 14.14 -6.04
CA GLY A 63 12.30 13.50 -6.42
C GLY A 63 12.33 11.97 -6.35
N TYR A 64 11.16 11.31 -6.31
CA TYR A 64 11.08 9.86 -6.34
C TYR A 64 11.51 9.27 -7.70
N VAL A 65 12.44 8.32 -7.65
CA VAL A 65 12.87 7.48 -8.78
C VAL A 65 12.61 6.01 -8.42
N PRO A 66 11.83 5.26 -9.21
CA PRO A 66 11.57 3.84 -8.96
C PRO A 66 12.82 2.97 -9.03
N ASP A 67 12.89 1.94 -8.18
CA ASP A 67 13.98 0.96 -8.18
C ASP A 67 13.50 -0.41 -8.69
N PHE A 68 13.76 -0.67 -9.98
CA PHE A 68 13.40 -1.91 -10.65
C PHE A 68 14.33 -3.11 -10.36
N SER A 69 15.38 -2.96 -9.55
CA SER A 69 16.36 -4.03 -9.28
C SER A 69 15.77 -5.29 -8.62
N GLN A 70 14.58 -5.16 -8.02
CA GLN A 70 13.85 -6.26 -7.38
C GLN A 70 12.52 -6.60 -8.09
N ALA A 71 12.25 -6.01 -9.25
CA ALA A 71 11.11 -6.39 -10.07
C ALA A 71 11.35 -7.79 -10.70
N PRO A 72 10.32 -8.65 -10.82
CA PRO A 72 10.45 -9.92 -11.52
C PRO A 72 10.92 -9.72 -12.97
N LEU A 73 11.83 -10.59 -13.43
CA LEU A 73 12.24 -10.65 -14.83
C LEU A 73 11.14 -11.36 -15.65
N ILE A 74 10.12 -10.59 -16.03
CA ILE A 74 9.12 -10.99 -17.02
C ILE A 74 9.60 -10.45 -18.38
N ASP A 75 9.38 -11.19 -19.47
CA ASP A 75 9.67 -10.78 -20.85
C ASP A 75 8.61 -9.79 -21.38
N GLU A 76 8.29 -8.80 -20.54
CA GLU A 76 7.51 -7.62 -20.86
C GLU A 76 8.47 -6.43 -20.80
N GLY A 77 8.24 -5.40 -21.63
CA GLY A 77 9.12 -4.23 -21.73
C GLY A 77 9.25 -3.43 -20.42
N ASP A 78 9.94 -2.30 -20.46
CA ASP A 78 10.19 -1.48 -19.24
C ASP A 78 8.88 -1.11 -18.52
N ASP A 79 7.82 -0.83 -19.29
CA ASP A 79 6.42 -0.64 -18.86
C ASP A 79 5.89 -1.78 -17.95
N GLY A 80 6.32 -3.03 -18.18
CA GLY A 80 5.93 -4.20 -17.38
C GLY A 80 6.53 -4.19 -15.97
N LYS A 81 7.75 -3.67 -15.82
CA LYS A 81 8.41 -3.51 -14.51
C LYS A 81 7.82 -2.35 -13.71
N GLU A 82 7.50 -1.23 -14.37
CA GLU A 82 6.77 -0.12 -13.73
C GLU A 82 5.39 -0.60 -13.24
N ARG A 83 4.65 -1.34 -14.08
CA ARG A 83 3.38 -1.95 -13.70
C ARG A 83 3.51 -2.93 -12.53
N SER A 84 4.58 -3.74 -12.50
CA SER A 84 4.81 -4.70 -11.41
C SER A 84 4.99 -4.01 -10.05
N LEU A 85 5.87 -3.00 -9.97
CA LEU A 85 6.08 -2.24 -8.73
C LEU A 85 4.83 -1.44 -8.31
N ARG A 86 4.12 -0.83 -9.27
CA ARG A 86 2.88 -0.06 -9.01
C ARG A 86 1.79 -0.92 -8.38
N LEU A 87 1.70 -2.19 -8.76
CA LEU A 87 0.73 -3.16 -8.23
C LEU A 87 1.17 -3.85 -6.92
N HIS A 88 2.28 -3.43 -6.30
CA HIS A 88 2.67 -3.95 -4.99
C HIS A 88 1.60 -3.68 -3.92
N SER A 89 1.30 -4.72 -3.14
CA SER A 89 0.27 -4.72 -2.10
C SER A 89 0.43 -3.60 -1.06
N GLU A 90 1.65 -3.14 -0.81
CA GLU A 90 1.94 -2.04 0.10
C GLU A 90 1.42 -0.71 -0.44
N ARG A 91 1.69 -0.40 -1.72
CA ARG A 91 1.33 0.89 -2.33
C ARG A 91 -0.17 1.10 -2.30
N LEU A 92 -0.91 0.10 -2.77
CA LEU A 92 -2.37 0.14 -2.78
C LEU A 92 -2.95 0.18 -1.36
N ALA A 93 -2.37 -0.54 -0.38
CA ALA A 93 -2.84 -0.50 1.01
C ALA A 93 -2.59 0.85 1.69
N ILE A 94 -1.52 1.55 1.32
CA ILE A 94 -1.23 2.92 1.79
C ILE A 94 -2.15 3.94 1.12
N ALA A 95 -2.36 3.85 -0.20
CA ALA A 95 -3.29 4.73 -0.93
C ALA A 95 -4.72 4.62 -0.40
N PHE A 96 -5.18 3.38 -0.21
CA PHE A 96 -6.39 2.99 0.50
C PHE A 96 -6.44 3.62 1.91
N GLY A 97 -5.40 3.43 2.71
CA GLY A 97 -5.27 4.03 4.05
C GLY A 97 -5.41 5.56 4.04
N LEU A 98 -4.72 6.25 3.13
CA LEU A 98 -4.77 7.71 2.99
C LEU A 98 -6.16 8.23 2.62
N LEU A 99 -6.88 7.54 1.73
CA LEU A 99 -8.20 7.97 1.25
C LEU A 99 -9.30 8.00 2.32
N ASN A 100 -9.21 7.18 3.36
CA ASN A 100 -10.30 7.00 4.33
C ASN A 100 -9.85 7.03 5.81
N SER A 101 -8.56 7.22 6.10
CA SER A 101 -8.13 7.51 7.46
C SER A 101 -8.54 8.93 7.82
N LYS A 102 -8.79 9.17 9.12
CA LYS A 102 -8.94 10.54 9.62
C LYS A 102 -7.60 11.28 9.48
N PRO A 103 -7.60 12.62 9.36
CA PRO A 103 -6.39 13.42 9.58
C PRO A 103 -5.66 12.97 10.86
N ASP A 104 -4.33 12.98 10.79
CA ASP A 104 -3.40 12.58 11.86
C ASP A 104 -3.51 11.14 12.39
N ALA A 105 -4.40 10.30 11.83
CA ALA A 105 -4.50 8.89 12.21
C ALA A 105 -3.42 8.04 11.51
N PRO A 106 -2.62 7.23 12.24
CA PRO A 106 -1.56 6.43 11.64
C PRO A 106 -2.12 5.29 10.79
N ILE A 107 -1.58 5.14 9.57
CA ILE A 107 -1.93 4.05 8.65
C ILE A 107 -1.19 2.79 9.09
N ARG A 108 -1.89 1.64 9.13
CA ARG A 108 -1.30 0.36 9.53
C ARG A 108 -1.40 -0.67 8.42
N VAL A 109 -0.27 -1.19 7.98
CA VAL A 109 -0.16 -2.17 6.87
C VAL A 109 0.47 -3.46 7.39
N PHE A 110 -0.14 -4.60 7.06
CA PHE A 110 0.36 -5.93 7.47
C PHE A 110 0.63 -6.77 6.22
N LYS A 111 1.88 -7.18 6.04
CA LYS A 111 2.36 -8.01 4.94
C LYS A 111 3.00 -9.30 5.47
N ASN A 112 2.85 -10.39 4.71
CA ASN A 112 3.38 -11.72 5.04
C ASN A 112 4.69 -12.07 4.30
N LEU A 113 5.13 -11.18 3.41
CA LEU A 113 6.42 -11.22 2.72
C LEU A 113 7.25 -10.01 3.19
N ARG A 114 8.58 -10.07 3.01
CA ARG A 114 9.49 -8.94 3.26
C ARG A 114 9.10 -7.74 2.37
N VAL A 115 9.25 -6.52 2.87
CA VAL A 115 9.08 -5.30 2.04
C VAL A 115 10.24 -5.21 1.03
N CYS A 116 9.96 -4.83 -0.23
CA CYS A 116 11.05 -4.56 -1.18
C CYS A 116 11.68 -3.20 -0.93
N ARG A 117 12.92 -3.00 -1.39
CA ARG A 117 13.68 -1.75 -1.24
C ARG A 117 12.91 -0.56 -1.81
N ASP A 118 12.30 -0.73 -2.98
CA ASP A 118 11.47 0.28 -3.63
C ASP A 118 10.27 0.69 -2.77
N CYS A 119 9.43 -0.26 -2.34
CA CYS A 119 8.28 0.03 -1.48
C CYS A 119 8.68 0.63 -0.12
N HIS A 120 9.85 0.26 0.40
CA HIS A 120 10.41 0.89 1.59
C HIS A 120 10.74 2.38 1.37
N ASN A 121 11.40 2.71 0.26
CA ASN A 121 11.71 4.10 -0.13
C ASN A 121 10.44 4.91 -0.48
N PHE A 122 9.51 4.30 -1.21
CA PHE A 122 8.20 4.85 -1.53
C PHE A 122 7.41 5.21 -0.26
N THR A 123 7.36 4.30 0.71
CA THR A 123 6.63 4.53 1.98
C THR A 123 7.30 5.62 2.83
N LYS A 124 8.65 5.69 2.87
CA LYS A 124 9.38 6.81 3.46
C LYS A 124 8.92 8.14 2.85
N LEU A 125 8.96 8.27 1.53
CA LEU A 125 8.56 9.49 0.82
C LEU A 125 7.09 9.87 1.05
N ILE A 126 6.16 8.91 1.09
CA ILE A 126 4.76 9.18 1.45
C ILE A 126 4.66 9.79 2.85
N SER A 127 5.37 9.24 3.85
CA SER A 127 5.30 9.75 5.23
C SER A 127 5.71 11.21 5.35
N GLN A 128 6.58 11.69 4.45
CA GLN A 128 6.98 13.09 4.33
C GLN A 128 5.94 13.91 3.55
N VAL A 129 5.63 13.51 2.31
CA VAL A 129 4.80 14.28 1.37
C VAL A 129 3.35 14.43 1.84
N PHE A 130 2.83 13.42 2.54
CA PHE A 130 1.46 13.41 3.07
C PHE A 130 1.39 13.69 4.58
N ASN A 131 2.52 13.99 5.23
CA ASN A 131 2.62 14.24 6.68
C ASN A 131 1.86 13.19 7.52
N VAL A 132 2.14 11.90 7.27
CA VAL A 132 1.41 10.77 7.85
C VAL A 132 2.37 9.76 8.47
N GLU A 133 2.02 9.23 9.63
CA GLU A 133 2.74 8.10 10.23
C GLU A 133 2.22 6.79 9.64
N ILE A 134 3.12 5.96 9.11
CA ILE A 134 2.77 4.65 8.54
C ILE A 134 3.51 3.58 9.35
N VAL A 135 2.78 2.63 9.91
CA VAL A 135 3.34 1.46 10.62
C VAL A 135 3.11 0.23 9.76
N MET A 136 4.16 -0.30 9.16
CA MET A 136 4.13 -1.52 8.36
C MET A 136 4.76 -2.67 9.15
N ARG A 137 4.07 -3.81 9.21
CA ARG A 137 4.62 -5.08 9.69
C ARG A 137 4.85 -5.98 8.50
N ASP A 138 6.06 -6.45 8.30
CA ASP A 138 6.39 -7.46 7.29
C ASP A 138 6.73 -8.82 7.94
N ARG A 139 7.25 -9.80 7.19
CA ARG A 139 7.60 -11.11 7.77
C ARG A 139 8.70 -11.02 8.86
N LEU A 140 9.63 -10.07 8.75
CA LEU A 140 10.84 -9.99 9.56
C LEU A 140 10.73 -8.99 10.71
N ARG A 141 10.10 -7.84 10.51
CA ARG A 141 10.10 -6.73 11.48
C ARG A 141 8.92 -5.78 11.33
N PHE A 142 8.86 -4.81 12.25
CA PHE A 142 8.06 -3.61 12.11
C PHE A 142 8.92 -2.47 11.54
N HIS A 143 8.28 -1.66 10.69
CA HIS A 143 8.81 -0.48 10.05
C HIS A 143 7.87 0.68 10.39
N CYS A 144 8.34 1.67 11.16
CA CYS A 144 7.60 2.89 11.44
C CYS A 144 8.18 4.00 10.56
N PHE A 145 7.37 4.48 9.61
CA PHE A 145 7.72 5.53 8.67
C PHE A 145 7.14 6.86 9.13
N LYS A 146 8.01 7.88 9.23
CA LYS A 146 7.63 9.23 9.64
C LYS A 146 8.66 10.23 9.10
N ASN A 147 8.19 11.36 8.59
CA ASN A 147 9.03 12.47 8.12
C ASN A 147 10.17 12.03 7.17
N GLY A 148 9.88 11.12 6.23
CA GLY A 148 10.87 10.67 5.24
C GLY A 148 11.82 9.57 5.74
N SER A 149 11.71 9.17 7.00
CA SER A 149 12.61 8.20 7.65
C SER A 149 11.86 6.93 8.06
N CYS A 150 12.59 5.82 8.24
CA CYS A 150 12.06 4.57 8.77
C CYS A 150 12.85 4.10 10.00
N SER A 151 12.15 3.60 11.02
CA SER A 151 12.74 3.02 12.24
C SER A 151 13.67 1.83 12.00
N CYS A 152 13.65 1.21 10.82
CA CYS A 152 14.50 0.05 10.51
C CYS A 152 15.93 0.41 10.09
N MET A 153 16.29 1.71 10.00
CA MET A 153 17.59 2.22 9.54
C MET A 153 18.01 1.72 8.15
N ASP A 154 17.04 1.64 7.22
CA ASP A 154 17.25 1.10 5.88
C ASP A 154 17.84 -0.31 5.86
N PHE A 155 17.31 -1.22 6.68
CA PHE A 155 17.56 -2.67 6.59
C PHE A 155 16.41 -3.46 5.92
N TRP A 156 15.40 -2.74 5.39
CA TRP A 156 14.18 -3.19 4.67
C TRP A 156 13.85 -4.69 4.80
#